data_AF-I7GDN3-F1
#
_entry.id   AF-I7GDN3-F1
#
_cell.length_a   1.000
_cell.length_b   1.000
_cell.length_c   1.000
_cell.angle_alpha   90.00
_cell.angle_beta   90.00
_cell.angle_gamma   90.00
#
_symmetry.space_group_name_H-M   'P 1'
#
loop_
_entity.id
_entity.type
_entity.pdbx_description
1 polymer ?
#
loop_
_entity_poly.entity_id
_entity_poly.type
_entity_poly.pdbx_seq_one_letter_code
_entity_poly.pdbx_strand_id
1 'polypeptide(L)'
;MSCCVLTTFDGPNLRRPSPMNYARVVVGALADHRAMTDTEPQWTYRAQWSPEYREYFGLCLEFPTLCARAFTAHEAVERAQRLVEQEVADRLAADMDLPQPLTDRRYSGSFMVRTSPILHAKLMVEAAEQRVSLNQWVVQKLAARPMVSFDDY
;
A
#
# COMPACT_ATOMS: atom_id res chain seq x y z
N MET A 1 -39.30 -37.42 -38.63
CA MET A 1 -39.70 -38.69 -37.97
C MET A 1 -38.48 -39.28 -37.30
N SER A 2 -38.69 -39.68 -36.05
CA SER A 2 -37.85 -40.46 -35.13
C SER A 2 -36.65 -41.25 -35.69
N CYS A 3 -35.53 -41.18 -34.96
CA CYS A 3 -34.74 -42.36 -34.58
C CYS A 3 -33.78 -41.94 -33.45
N CYS A 4 -34.06 -42.20 -32.17
CA CYS A 4 -33.88 -43.43 -31.39
C CYS A 4 -32.42 -43.89 -31.14
N VAL A 5 -32.02 -43.73 -29.87
CA VAL A 5 -31.34 -44.68 -28.96
C VAL A 5 -29.81 -44.88 -29.05
N LEU A 6 -29.24 -44.70 -27.85
CA LEU A 6 -27.93 -45.07 -27.30
C LEU A 6 -27.34 -46.41 -27.80
N THR A 7 -26.02 -46.42 -27.93
CA THR A 7 -25.21 -47.63 -27.70
C THR A 7 -23.86 -47.22 -27.11
N THR A 8 -23.61 -47.65 -25.88
CA THR A 8 -22.29 -47.70 -25.22
C THR A 8 -21.47 -48.86 -25.78
N PHE A 9 -20.17 -48.70 -26.00
CA PHE A 9 -19.17 -49.74 -25.73
C PHE A 9 -17.73 -49.19 -25.67
N ASP A 10 -16.94 -49.88 -24.84
CA ASP A 10 -15.57 -49.70 -24.34
C ASP A 10 -14.42 -49.24 -25.28
N GLY A 11 -13.36 -48.73 -24.64
CA GLY A 11 -12.07 -48.27 -25.22
C GLY A 11 -11.16 -49.36 -25.83
N PRO A 12 -9.84 -49.15 -26.07
CA PRO A 12 -8.89 -48.58 -25.10
C PRO A 12 -7.77 -47.66 -25.66
N ASN A 13 -7.01 -47.11 -24.71
CA ASN A 13 -5.76 -46.33 -24.78
C ASN A 13 -4.74 -46.68 -25.89
N LEU A 14 -4.12 -45.62 -26.47
CA LEU A 14 -2.75 -45.67 -26.99
C LEU A 14 -1.98 -44.38 -26.64
N ARG A 15 -0.84 -44.59 -25.97
CA ARG A 15 0.09 -43.65 -25.36
C ARG A 15 1.00 -42.96 -26.38
N ARG A 16 1.52 -41.77 -26.01
CA ARG A 16 2.89 -41.31 -26.33
C ARG A 16 3.48 -40.51 -25.14
N PRO A 17 4.82 -40.40 -25.03
CA PRO A 17 5.56 -40.71 -23.79
C PRO A 17 6.14 -39.50 -23.03
N SER A 18 6.49 -39.71 -21.75
CA SER A 18 7.43 -38.90 -20.97
C SER A 18 8.88 -39.05 -21.48
N PRO A 19 9.75 -38.06 -21.27
CA PRO A 19 10.74 -38.12 -20.17
C PRO A 19 10.92 -36.71 -19.53
N MET A 20 11.65 -36.44 -18.44
CA MET A 20 12.72 -37.13 -17.74
C MET A 20 12.71 -36.60 -16.30
N ASN A 21 12.71 -37.53 -15.34
CA ASN A 21 12.76 -37.27 -13.92
C ASN A 21 14.24 -37.07 -13.52
N TYR A 22 14.60 -35.94 -12.92
CA TYR A 22 15.84 -35.84 -12.16
C TYR A 22 15.52 -35.96 -10.68
N ALA A 23 15.91 -37.10 -10.10
CA ALA A 23 15.83 -37.35 -8.69
C ALA A 23 16.62 -36.30 -7.90
N ARG A 24 16.00 -35.71 -6.87
CA ARG A 24 16.73 -35.05 -5.79
C ARG A 24 16.25 -35.59 -4.45
N VAL A 25 17.16 -36.36 -3.86
CA VAL A 25 17.31 -36.82 -2.48
C VAL A 25 16.37 -36.13 -1.47
N VAL A 26 15.50 -36.94 -0.84
CA VAL A 26 14.82 -36.55 0.40
C VAL A 26 15.84 -36.69 1.52
N VAL A 27 16.44 -35.56 1.93
CA VAL A 27 17.11 -35.46 3.23
C VAL A 27 16.08 -34.87 4.18
N GLY A 28 15.64 -35.68 5.14
CA GLY A 28 14.87 -35.20 6.28
C GLY A 28 15.72 -34.22 7.08
N ALA A 29 15.17 -33.04 7.35
CA ALA A 29 15.57 -32.18 8.45
C ALA A 29 14.34 -31.34 8.85
N LEU A 30 13.81 -31.64 10.04
CA LEU A 30 13.00 -30.71 10.83
C LEU A 30 13.86 -29.47 11.11
N ALA A 31 13.45 -28.30 10.64
CA ALA A 31 14.01 -27.02 11.09
C ALA A 31 13.04 -25.87 10.81
N ASP A 32 12.44 -25.41 11.91
CA ASP A 32 12.00 -24.05 12.23
C ASP A 32 11.11 -23.27 11.24
N HIS A 33 9.82 -23.29 11.57
CA HIS A 33 8.87 -22.25 11.23
C HIS A 33 9.12 -20.98 12.07
N ARG A 34 10.21 -20.25 11.82
CA ARG A 34 10.36 -18.85 12.25
C ARG A 34 10.86 -18.02 11.09
N ALA A 35 9.92 -17.54 10.28
CA ALA A 35 10.19 -16.54 9.28
C ALA A 35 10.63 -15.24 9.98
N MET A 36 11.87 -14.91 9.71
CA MET A 36 12.59 -13.67 9.97
C MET A 36 11.84 -12.46 9.38
N THR A 37 11.45 -11.50 10.22
CA THR A 37 11.54 -10.04 10.03
C THR A 37 11.08 -9.37 11.34
N ASP A 38 11.97 -9.36 12.33
CA ASP A 38 11.89 -8.40 13.43
C ASP A 38 12.54 -7.12 12.93
N THR A 39 11.89 -6.46 11.96
CA THR A 39 12.33 -5.16 11.45
C THR A 39 11.68 -4.12 12.34
N GLU A 40 12.49 -3.33 13.05
CA GLU A 40 11.97 -2.22 13.84
C GLU A 40 11.03 -1.35 12.98
N PRO A 41 9.83 -1.02 13.49
CA PRO A 41 8.82 -0.29 12.72
C PRO A 41 9.38 1.04 12.22
N GLN A 42 9.35 1.24 10.90
CA GLN A 42 9.86 2.46 10.27
C GLN A 42 8.75 3.50 10.18
N TRP A 43 8.81 4.49 11.07
CA TRP A 43 7.82 5.57 11.15
C TRP A 43 8.11 6.69 10.14
N THR A 44 7.07 7.37 9.67
CA THR A 44 7.22 8.46 8.69
C THR A 44 7.16 9.83 9.37
N TYR A 45 8.26 10.59 9.29
CA TYR A 45 8.35 11.92 9.90
C TYR A 45 8.27 13.06 8.88
N ARG A 46 7.71 14.20 9.32
CA ARG A 46 7.66 15.43 8.53
C ARG A 46 7.96 16.65 9.39
N ALA A 47 8.75 17.57 8.85
CA ALA A 47 8.92 18.91 9.39
C ALA A 47 8.08 19.93 8.62
N GLN A 48 7.47 20.88 9.32
CA GLN A 48 6.74 22.00 8.73
C GLN A 48 7.07 23.31 9.46
N TRP A 49 7.40 24.37 8.71
CA TRP A 49 7.58 25.70 9.29
C TRP A 49 6.23 26.30 9.69
N SER A 50 6.16 26.89 10.89
CA SER A 50 5.02 27.69 11.33
C SER A 50 5.41 29.16 11.43
N PRO A 51 4.82 30.05 10.61
CA PRO A 51 5.07 31.49 10.73
C PRO A 51 4.53 32.09 12.03
N GLU A 52 3.48 31.49 12.61
CA GLU A 52 2.87 31.93 13.87
C GLU A 52 3.82 31.74 15.05
N TYR A 53 4.44 30.56 15.14
CA TYR A 53 5.34 30.20 16.25
C TYR A 53 6.82 30.48 15.95
N ARG A 54 7.16 30.86 14.71
CA ARG A 54 8.53 31.06 14.22
C ARG A 54 9.44 29.86 14.49
N GLU A 55 8.88 28.67 14.38
CA GLU A 55 9.52 27.40 14.68
C GLU A 55 9.04 26.33 13.68
N TYR A 56 9.83 25.26 13.57
CA TYR A 56 9.44 24.04 12.89
C TYR A 56 8.65 23.13 13.82
N PHE A 57 7.58 22.55 13.28
CA PHE A 57 6.86 21.43 13.86
C PHE A 57 7.34 20.14 13.22
N GLY A 58 7.86 19.22 14.04
CA GLY A 58 8.15 17.84 13.67
C GLY A 58 6.98 16.96 14.09
N LEU A 59 6.51 16.11 13.19
CA LEU A 59 5.38 15.21 13.43
C LEU A 59 5.66 13.81 12.86
N CYS A 60 5.05 12.81 13.48
CA CYS A 60 4.96 11.46 12.96
C CYS A 60 3.58 11.26 12.33
N LEU A 61 3.51 10.81 11.07
CA LEU A 61 2.23 10.69 10.35
C LEU A 61 1.32 9.61 10.93
N GLU A 62 1.91 8.58 11.53
CA GLU A 62 1.21 7.50 12.22
C GLU A 62 0.67 7.91 13.60
N PHE A 63 1.27 8.94 14.20
CA PHE A 63 0.87 9.52 15.49
C PHE A 63 0.62 11.03 15.37
N PRO A 64 -0.49 11.46 14.73
CA PRO A 64 -0.72 12.89 14.41
C PRO A 64 -0.80 13.81 15.63
N THR A 65 -1.11 13.26 16.81
CA THR A 65 -1.16 14.00 18.07
C THR A 65 0.21 14.26 18.67
N LEU A 66 1.23 13.50 18.27
CA LEU A 66 2.61 13.67 18.73
C LEU A 66 3.34 14.63 17.79
N CYS A 67 3.55 15.85 18.28
CA CYS A 67 4.35 16.85 17.59
C CYS A 67 5.35 17.50 18.54
N ALA A 68 6.49 17.88 17.99
CA ALA A 68 7.52 18.62 18.70
C ALA A 68 7.86 19.91 17.94
N ARG A 69 8.25 20.94 18.69
CA ARG A 69 8.66 22.22 18.14
C ARG A 69 10.16 22.43 18.30
N ALA A 70 10.79 23.04 17.32
CA ALA A 70 12.20 23.44 17.38
C ALA A 70 12.53 24.58 16.40
N PHE A 71 13.69 25.22 16.57
CA PHE A 71 14.12 26.29 15.66
C PHE A 71 14.61 25.78 14.31
N THR A 72 14.96 24.48 14.22
CA THR A 72 15.41 23.86 12.97
C THR A 72 14.56 22.65 12.62
N ALA A 73 14.43 22.36 11.33
CA ALA A 73 13.67 21.21 10.84
C ALA A 73 14.20 19.87 11.38
N HIS A 74 15.53 19.72 11.41
CA HIS A 74 16.20 18.52 11.92
C HIS A 74 15.89 18.29 13.40
N GLU A 75 16.07 19.33 14.23
CA GLU A 75 15.80 19.25 15.67
C GLU A 75 14.32 18.96 15.96
N ALA A 76 13.41 19.50 15.16
CA ALA A 76 11.98 19.24 15.32
C ALA A 76 11.65 17.76 15.07
N VAL A 77 12.23 17.17 14.01
CA VAL A 77 12.06 15.74 13.70
C VAL A 77 12.71 14.87 14.77
N GLU A 78 13.93 15.19 15.21
CA GLU A 78 14.62 14.44 16.27
C GLU A 78 13.81 14.43 17.58
N ARG A 79 13.25 15.58 17.97
CA ARG A 79 12.37 15.66 19.15
C ARG A 79 11.09 14.85 18.96
N ALA A 80 10.49 14.88 17.77
CA ALA A 80 9.31 14.08 17.47
C ALA A 80 9.61 12.57 17.54
N GLN A 81 10.77 12.14 17.06
CA GLN A 81 11.22 10.74 17.15
C GLN A 81 11.30 10.28 18.61
N ARG A 82 11.92 11.07 19.50
CA ARG A 82 12.00 10.72 20.93
C ARG A 82 10.62 10.62 21.59
N LEU A 83 9.68 11.49 21.21
CA LEU A 83 8.30 11.41 21.72
C LEU A 83 7.60 10.13 21.25
N VAL A 84 7.81 9.73 19.99
CA VAL A 84 7.25 8.47 19.45
C VAL A 84 7.87 7.26 20.15
N GLU A 85 9.19 7.25 20.37
CA GLU A 85 9.88 6.18 21.11
C GLU A 85 9.30 6.00 22.52
N GLN A 86 9.03 7.10 23.21
CA GLN A 86 8.38 7.08 24.54
C GLN A 86 6.95 6.55 24.47
N GLU A 87 6.12 7.05 23.56
CA GLU A 87 4.74 6.58 23.39
C GLU A 87 4.71 5.08 23.04
N VAL A 88 5.59 4.63 22.15
CA VAL A 88 5.68 3.22 21.76
C VAL A 88 6.05 2.36 22.97
N ALA A 89 7.04 2.78 23.76
CA ALA A 89 7.41 2.07 24.98
C ALA A 89 6.26 2.01 25.99
N ASP A 90 5.54 3.12 26.20
CA ASP A 90 4.40 3.21 27.10
C ASP A 90 3.24 2.31 26.66
N ARG A 91 2.93 2.28 25.35
CA ARG A 91 1.89 1.41 24.78
C ARG A 91 2.25 -0.06 24.90
N LEU A 92 3.50 -0.42 24.62
CA LEU A 92 3.99 -1.79 24.77
C LEU A 92 3.93 -2.24 26.23
N ALA A 93 4.29 -1.36 27.18
CA ALA A 93 4.18 -1.64 28.60
C ALA A 93 2.73 -1.79 29.07
N ALA A 94 1.79 -1.09 28.44
CA ALA A 94 0.36 -1.14 28.72
C ALA A 94 -0.39 -2.23 27.92
N ASP A 95 0.31 -3.07 27.15
CA ASP A 95 -0.27 -4.08 26.26
C ASP A 95 -1.35 -3.50 25.30
N MET A 96 -1.10 -2.27 24.83
CA MET A 96 -1.97 -1.58 23.89
C MET A 96 -1.47 -1.72 22.45
N ASP A 97 -2.41 -1.81 21.52
CA ASP A 97 -2.10 -1.90 20.09
C ASP A 97 -1.39 -0.65 19.55
N LEU A 98 -0.38 -0.91 18.73
CA LEU A 98 0.33 0.10 17.95
C LEU A 98 -0.31 0.26 16.56
N PRO A 99 -0.34 1.49 16.02
CA PRO A 99 -0.75 1.68 14.63
C PRO A 99 0.25 1.01 13.69
N GLN A 100 -0.24 0.48 12.56
CA GLN A 100 0.64 -0.07 11.53
C GLN A 100 1.44 1.05 10.85
N PRO A 101 2.78 0.93 10.72
CA PRO A 101 3.62 1.87 9.98
C PRO A 101 3.13 2.09 8.55
N LEU A 102 3.22 3.32 8.02
CA LEU A 102 2.77 3.60 6.66
C LEU A 102 3.60 2.85 5.61
N THR A 103 4.88 2.57 5.89
CA THR A 103 5.80 1.81 5.03
C THR A 103 5.37 0.37 4.85
N ASP A 104 4.77 -0.21 5.88
CA ASP A 104 4.46 -1.65 5.94
C ASP A 104 3.03 -1.93 5.47
N ARG A 105 2.23 -0.88 5.26
CA ARG A 105 0.86 -1.00 4.76
C ARG A 105 0.86 -1.46 3.31
N ARG A 106 0.09 -2.51 3.03
CA ARG A 106 -0.22 -2.95 1.67
C ARG A 106 -1.47 -2.24 1.17
N TYR A 107 -1.35 -1.49 0.08
CA TYR A 107 -2.47 -0.78 -0.55
C TYR A 107 -2.95 -1.56 -1.77
N SER A 108 -4.25 -1.82 -1.87
CA SER A 108 -4.87 -2.54 -2.99
C SER A 108 -4.93 -1.72 -4.28
N GLY A 109 -4.70 -0.40 -4.20
CA GLY A 109 -4.91 0.55 -5.30
C GLY A 109 -6.38 0.82 -5.63
N SER A 110 -7.32 0.14 -4.96
CA SER A 110 -8.76 0.34 -5.15
C SER A 110 -9.32 1.15 -3.98
N PHE A 111 -9.98 2.26 -4.30
CA PHE A 111 -10.67 3.08 -3.31
C PHE A 111 -11.92 3.71 -3.95
N MET A 112 -13.01 3.76 -3.18
CA MET A 112 -14.27 4.34 -3.63
C MET A 112 -14.31 5.82 -3.26
N VAL A 113 -14.39 6.70 -4.26
CA VAL A 113 -14.50 8.15 -4.07
C VAL A 113 -15.94 8.59 -4.28
N ARG A 114 -16.53 9.24 -3.27
CA ARG A 114 -17.82 9.92 -3.42
C ARG A 114 -17.59 11.32 -3.99
N THR A 115 -18.42 11.73 -4.95
CA THR A 115 -18.34 13.05 -5.57
C THR A 115 -19.71 13.57 -5.98
N SER A 116 -19.79 14.84 -6.38
CA SER A 116 -21.04 15.45 -6.85
C SER A 116 -21.44 14.91 -8.23
N PRO A 117 -22.74 14.83 -8.55
CA PRO A 117 -23.21 14.42 -9.87
C PRO A 117 -22.64 15.28 -11.00
N ILE A 118 -22.46 16.58 -10.74
CA ILE A 118 -21.91 17.55 -11.70
C ILE A 118 -20.45 17.22 -12.03
N LEU A 119 -19.61 16.93 -11.02
CA LEU A 119 -18.22 16.57 -11.25
C LEU A 119 -18.10 15.23 -11.97
N HIS A 120 -18.93 14.25 -11.60
CA HIS A 120 -18.96 12.96 -12.26
C HIS A 120 -19.32 13.10 -13.75
N ALA A 121 -20.36 13.87 -14.09
CA ALA A 121 -20.74 14.13 -15.48
C ALA A 121 -19.62 14.81 -16.27
N LYS A 122 -18.95 15.82 -15.68
CA LYS A 122 -17.80 16.48 -16.29
C LYS A 122 -16.67 15.49 -16.60
N LEU A 123 -16.30 14.65 -15.63
CA LEU A 123 -15.24 13.65 -15.82
C LEU A 123 -15.59 12.61 -16.89
N MET A 124 -16.88 12.23 -17.01
CA MET A 124 -17.35 11.32 -18.05
C MET A 124 -17.22 11.91 -19.45
N VAL A 125 -17.56 13.19 -19.62
CA VAL A 125 -17.40 13.89 -20.91
C VAL A 125 -15.92 13.96 -21.28
N GLU A 126 -15.06 14.42 -20.35
CA GLU A 126 -13.62 14.52 -20.61
C GLU A 126 -13.00 13.14 -20.94
N ALA A 127 -13.39 12.07 -20.23
CA ALA A 127 -12.91 10.72 -20.52
C ALA A 127 -13.33 10.24 -21.92
N ALA A 128 -14.56 10.55 -22.34
CA ALA A 128 -15.06 10.21 -23.67
C ALA A 128 -14.32 10.97 -24.78
N GLU A 129 -14.01 12.25 -24.57
CA GLU A 129 -13.22 13.07 -25.50
C GLU A 129 -11.81 12.48 -25.70
N GLN A 130 -11.20 11.99 -24.63
CA GLN A 130 -9.87 11.37 -24.65
C GLN A 130 -9.90 9.88 -25.04
N ARG A 131 -11.10 9.31 -25.27
CA ARG A 131 -11.32 7.90 -25.62
C ARG A 131 -10.70 6.91 -24.61
N VAL A 132 -10.77 7.24 -23.33
CA VAL A 132 -10.29 6.38 -22.24
C VAL A 132 -11.42 6.07 -21.25
N SER A 133 -11.22 5.06 -20.41
CA SER A 133 -12.17 4.80 -19.32
C SER A 133 -12.15 5.93 -18.28
N LEU A 134 -13.26 6.13 -17.57
CA LEU A 134 -13.35 7.10 -16.47
C LEU A 134 -12.22 6.88 -15.45
N ASN A 135 -11.98 5.63 -15.04
CA ASN A 135 -10.93 5.30 -14.07
C ASN A 135 -9.55 5.70 -14.58
N GLN A 136 -9.24 5.41 -15.85
CA GLN A 136 -7.97 5.80 -16.46
C GLN A 136 -7.82 7.32 -16.54
N TRP A 137 -8.89 8.04 -16.89
CA TRP A 137 -8.88 9.50 -16.90
C TRP A 137 -8.63 10.10 -15.52
N VAL A 138 -9.31 9.57 -14.49
CA VAL A 138 -9.10 9.97 -13.10
C VAL A 138 -7.66 9.72 -12.65
N VAL A 139 -7.10 8.55 -12.98
CA VAL A 139 -5.69 8.24 -12.67
C VAL A 139 -4.74 9.22 -13.36
N GLN A 140 -4.98 9.58 -14.62
CA GLN A 140 -4.17 10.57 -15.33
C GLN A 140 -4.23 11.95 -14.64
N LYS A 141 -5.42 12.41 -14.26
CA LYS A 141 -5.60 13.68 -13.54
C LYS A 141 -4.92 13.68 -12.18
N LEU A 142 -4.96 12.56 -11.45
CA LEU A 142 -4.30 12.39 -10.16
C LEU A 142 -2.77 12.37 -10.28
N ALA A 143 -2.26 11.74 -11.34
CA ALA A 143 -0.83 11.67 -11.63
C ALA A 143 -0.28 13.03 -12.10
N ALA A 144 -1.08 13.80 -12.84
CA ALA A 144 -0.72 15.09 -13.41
C ALA A 144 -0.74 16.25 -12.40
N ARG A 145 -0.46 15.99 -11.10
CA ARG A 145 -0.36 17.05 -10.09
C ARG A 145 0.61 18.10 -10.61
N PRO A 146 0.19 19.36 -10.86
CA PRO A 146 1.15 20.40 -11.14
C PRO A 146 2.05 20.48 -9.91
N MET A 147 3.34 20.19 -10.10
CA MET A 147 4.32 20.61 -9.12
C MET A 147 4.17 22.12 -9.04
N VAL A 148 3.87 22.64 -7.86
CA VAL A 148 4.05 24.07 -7.61
C VAL A 148 5.52 24.32 -7.92
N SER A 149 5.80 24.92 -9.08
CA SER A 149 7.18 25.27 -9.40
C SER A 149 7.55 26.41 -8.46
N PHE A 150 8.79 26.43 -8.00
CA PHE A 150 9.30 27.62 -7.31
C PHE A 150 9.26 28.85 -8.23
N ASP A 151 9.17 28.65 -9.55
CA ASP A 151 9.01 29.71 -10.56
C ASP A 151 7.61 30.35 -10.58
N ASP A 152 6.63 29.80 -9.83
CA ASP A 152 5.28 30.38 -9.70
C ASP A 152 5.18 31.46 -8.58
N TYR A 153 6.31 31.87 -7.99
CA TYR A 153 6.41 32.88 -6.92
C TYR A 153 7.24 34.11 -7.30
#